data_AF-A0A7K2QJS3-F1
#
_entry.id   AF-A0A7K2QJS3-F1
#
_cell.length_a   1.000
_cell.length_b   1.000
_cell.length_c   1.000
_cell.angle_alpha   90.00
_cell.angle_beta   90.00
_cell.angle_gamma   90.00
#
_symmetry.space_group_name_H-M   'P 1'
#
loop_
_entity.id
_entity.type
_entity.pdbx_description
1 polymer ?
#
loop_
_entity_poly.entity_id
_entity_poly.type
_entity_poly.pdbx_seq_one_letter_code
_entity_poly.pdbx_strand_id
1 'polypeptide(L)'
;MELQHTRNGADLLPHIRRALDTGTGTGTGTGNGGATRLDGSGWTRLTLRPPAAGVTVDVVADTRRPPHRIAYLLPGGGLNFAADFFTPGGPEDHNLAHHLRHQGLLVVGVTPREDGTTAAGITAERGLAAHRRDLAAVVGALDPVLELPYQYVGHSAGAALALDAASHDDSPRLRRVVALDTTGPYTGDLARRAAGTRDAYAGLLAQGTYATDPGLAALIAGAVTDPAAPSPVPWPADPALRFTRAGLAHYALIRTSALPGPANWIYTQGHAAGEYAFGATPAGDRFALAHTSLATWHAATAALGSGLIPTALMRDLAAIWAGDGATYRIAWDRVRTEVLWVNTELGRGDQPRGADLIRAAGNDRVTFTVVPGYGHGDAVWSRTAAADVWSLIRWPLT
;
A
#
# COMPACT_ATOMS: atom_id res chain seq x y z
N MET A 1 0.57 -14.27 33.75
CA MET A 1 1.16 -14.20 32.40
C MET A 1 0.54 -15.23 31.42
N GLU A 2 -0.41 -16.06 31.86
CA GLU A 2 -1.02 -17.16 31.06
C GLU A 2 -2.39 -16.80 30.43
N LEU A 3 -2.90 -15.59 30.69
CA LEU A 3 -4.27 -15.18 30.36
C LEU A 3 -4.46 -14.58 28.95
N GLN A 4 -3.38 -14.31 28.21
CA GLN A 4 -3.45 -13.66 26.89
C GLN A 4 -3.63 -14.63 25.72
N HIS A 5 -3.30 -15.92 25.89
CA HIS A 5 -3.43 -16.92 24.82
C HIS A 5 -4.84 -17.52 24.66
N THR A 6 -5.77 -17.19 25.55
CA THR A 6 -7.15 -17.74 25.54
C THR A 6 -8.21 -16.71 25.17
N ARG A 7 -7.87 -15.42 25.13
CA ARG A 7 -8.81 -14.34 24.84
C ARG A 7 -9.04 -14.21 23.34
N ASN A 8 -10.30 -14.13 22.92
CA ASN A 8 -10.59 -13.88 21.52
C ASN A 8 -10.05 -12.50 21.10
N GLY A 9 -9.88 -12.26 19.80
CA GLY A 9 -9.29 -11.00 19.33
C GLY A 9 -10.08 -9.74 19.73
N ALA A 10 -11.40 -9.85 19.95
CA ALA A 10 -12.23 -8.72 20.38
C ALA A 10 -11.92 -8.28 21.82
N ASP A 11 -11.56 -9.23 22.70
CA ASP A 11 -11.21 -8.96 24.09
C ASP A 11 -9.89 -8.17 24.22
N LEU A 12 -9.07 -8.14 23.16
CA LEU A 12 -7.82 -7.38 23.11
C LEU A 12 -8.06 -5.89 22.78
N LEU A 13 -9.17 -5.56 22.11
CA LEU A 13 -9.43 -4.21 21.60
C LEU A 13 -9.38 -3.10 22.66
N PRO A 14 -9.93 -3.26 23.88
CA PRO A 14 -9.82 -2.23 24.91
C PRO A 14 -8.37 -1.97 25.37
N HIS A 15 -7.53 -3.01 25.37
CA HIS A 15 -6.11 -2.87 25.73
C HIS A 15 -5.33 -2.19 24.61
N ILE A 16 -5.57 -2.60 23.37
CA ILE A 16 -4.98 -1.99 22.17
C ILE A 16 -5.33 -0.50 22.08
N ARG A 17 -6.61 -0.15 22.27
CA ARG A 17 -7.05 1.25 22.29
C ARG A 17 -6.27 2.05 23.33
N ARG A 18 -6.22 1.57 24.58
CA ARG A 18 -5.50 2.25 25.64
C ARG A 18 -4.01 2.43 25.32
N ALA A 19 -3.37 1.40 24.76
CA ALA A 19 -1.97 1.43 24.42
C ALA A 19 -1.65 2.46 23.33
N LEU A 20 -2.52 2.56 22.32
CA LEU A 20 -2.36 3.56 21.25
C LEU A 20 -2.68 4.97 21.75
N ASP A 21 -3.67 5.14 22.62
CA ASP A 21 -4.00 6.43 23.24
C ASP A 21 -2.87 6.96 24.15
N THR A 22 -2.04 6.08 24.75
CA THR A 22 -0.92 6.47 25.63
C THR A 22 0.44 6.50 24.93
N GLY A 23 0.66 5.62 23.95
CA GLY A 23 1.96 5.40 23.29
C GLY A 23 2.28 6.38 22.16
N THR A 24 1.29 7.01 21.52
CA THR A 24 1.53 7.94 20.41
C THR A 24 1.83 9.38 20.85
N GLY A 25 2.10 9.62 22.14
CA GLY A 25 2.53 10.93 22.64
C GLY A 25 1.42 11.99 22.76
N THR A 26 0.14 11.58 22.83
CA THR A 26 -0.95 12.48 23.25
C THR A 26 -0.95 12.61 24.78
N GLY A 27 0.05 13.33 25.30
CA GLY A 27 0.14 13.65 26.72
C GLY A 27 -1.16 14.27 27.23
N THR A 28 -1.66 13.71 28.34
CA THR A 28 -2.65 14.27 29.27
C THR A 28 -3.96 14.78 28.67
N GLY A 29 -5.00 13.93 28.73
CA GLY A 29 -6.36 14.35 29.06
C GLY A 29 -7.16 15.07 27.97
N THR A 30 -8.29 14.47 27.60
CA THR A 30 -9.47 15.13 26.97
C THR A 30 -9.42 15.55 25.50
N GLY A 31 -8.42 15.13 24.72
CA GLY A 31 -8.41 15.35 23.26
C GLY A 31 -9.31 14.35 22.52
N ASN A 32 -10.34 14.84 21.83
CA ASN A 32 -11.35 14.09 21.04
C ASN A 32 -10.79 13.23 19.88
N GLY A 33 -10.00 12.20 20.16
CA GLY A 33 -9.70 11.15 19.20
C GLY A 33 -10.95 10.31 18.93
N GLY A 34 -11.25 10.09 17.65
CA GLY A 34 -12.43 9.32 17.23
C GLY A 34 -12.11 7.83 17.19
N ALA A 35 -12.82 7.02 17.98
CA ALA A 35 -12.83 5.57 17.83
C ALA A 35 -14.15 5.15 17.17
N THR A 36 -14.06 4.48 16.02
CA THR A 36 -15.24 3.90 15.36
C THR A 36 -15.11 2.39 15.30
N ARG A 37 -16.23 1.69 15.46
CA ARG A 37 -16.29 0.22 15.44
C ARG A 37 -17.21 -0.23 14.33
N LEU A 38 -16.76 -1.22 13.57
CA LEU A 38 -17.55 -1.94 12.57
C LEU A 38 -17.50 -3.42 12.92
N ASP A 39 -18.66 -4.04 13.12
CA ASP A 39 -18.79 -5.45 13.45
C ASP A 39 -19.34 -6.22 12.24
N GLY A 40 -18.85 -7.46 12.06
CA GLY A 40 -19.35 -8.40 11.06
C GLY A 40 -19.47 -9.81 11.62
N SER A 41 -19.83 -10.77 10.77
CA SER A 41 -20.05 -12.15 11.23
C SER A 41 -18.74 -12.82 11.62
N GLY A 42 -18.46 -12.88 12.92
CA GLY A 42 -17.24 -13.49 13.45
C GLY A 42 -16.00 -12.57 13.41
N TRP A 43 -16.18 -11.26 13.22
CA TRP A 43 -15.07 -10.30 13.26
C TRP A 43 -15.51 -8.92 13.75
N THR A 44 -14.53 -8.13 14.17
CA THR A 44 -14.70 -6.72 14.55
C THR A 44 -13.53 -5.91 14.01
N ARG A 45 -13.79 -4.69 13.55
CA ARG A 45 -12.80 -3.68 13.18
C ARG A 45 -12.92 -2.49 14.12
N LEU A 46 -11.82 -2.13 14.76
CA LEU A 46 -11.67 -0.89 15.52
C LEU A 46 -10.79 0.07 14.71
N THR A 47 -11.32 1.25 14.39
CA THR A 47 -10.56 2.34 13.76
C THR A 47 -10.30 3.42 14.79
N LEU A 48 -9.03 3.74 15.03
CA LEU A 48 -8.58 4.76 15.95
C LEU A 48 -8.00 5.93 15.14
N ARG A 49 -8.66 7.08 15.23
CA ARG A 49 -8.26 8.32 14.58
C ARG A 49 -7.75 9.30 15.64
N PRO A 50 -6.44 9.60 15.69
CA PRO A 50 -5.94 10.59 16.61
C PRO A 50 -6.51 11.98 16.23
N PRO A 51 -6.68 12.89 17.22
CA PRO A 51 -6.99 14.28 16.92
C PRO A 51 -5.76 14.96 16.28
N ALA A 52 -5.98 15.70 15.18
CA ALA A 52 -4.94 16.26 14.30
C ALA A 52 -4.10 15.18 13.54
N ALA A 53 -3.26 15.61 12.60
CA ALA A 53 -2.53 14.85 11.55
C ALA A 53 -1.59 13.72 12.04
N GLY A 54 -2.12 12.80 12.85
CA GLY A 54 -1.51 11.57 13.30
C GLY A 54 -1.94 10.38 12.43
N VAL A 55 -1.31 9.24 12.70
CA VAL A 55 -1.53 7.98 11.98
C VAL A 55 -2.88 7.41 12.37
N THR A 56 -3.70 7.03 11.40
CA THR A 56 -4.92 6.26 11.69
C THR A 56 -4.56 4.79 11.80
N VAL A 57 -5.02 4.13 12.87
CA VAL A 57 -4.75 2.71 13.10
C VAL A 57 -6.05 1.93 13.04
N ASP A 58 -6.08 0.91 12.18
CA ASP A 58 -7.18 -0.04 12.06
C ASP A 58 -6.79 -1.37 12.67
N VAL A 59 -7.66 -1.98 13.46
CA VAL A 59 -7.43 -3.29 14.06
C VAL A 59 -8.59 -4.20 13.70
N VAL A 60 -8.32 -5.22 12.88
CA VAL A 60 -9.31 -6.25 12.50
C VAL A 60 -9.00 -7.53 13.25
N ALA A 61 -9.98 -7.99 14.02
CA ALA A 61 -9.87 -9.13 14.91
C ALA A 61 -10.95 -10.19 14.62
N ASP A 62 -10.57 -11.46 14.76
CA ASP A 62 -11.51 -12.58 14.82
C ASP A 62 -12.20 -12.59 16.20
N THR A 63 -13.54 -12.63 16.24
CA THR A 63 -14.31 -12.62 17.50
C THR A 63 -14.49 -14.02 18.08
N ARG A 64 -14.09 -15.06 17.35
CA ARG A 64 -14.27 -16.48 17.72
C ARG A 64 -12.97 -17.13 18.18
N ARG A 65 -11.82 -16.60 17.79
CA ARG A 65 -10.51 -17.22 18.05
C ARG A 65 -9.47 -16.20 18.55
N PRO A 66 -8.55 -16.61 19.45
CA PRO A 66 -7.40 -15.80 19.80
C PRO A 66 -6.47 -15.64 18.59
N PRO A 67 -5.90 -14.45 18.34
CA PRO A 67 -4.82 -14.31 17.37
C PRO A 67 -3.53 -14.92 17.94
N HIS A 68 -2.74 -15.57 17.10
CA HIS A 68 -1.43 -16.11 17.51
C HIS A 68 -0.26 -15.30 16.94
N ARG A 69 -0.53 -14.38 16.01
CA ARG A 69 0.44 -13.51 15.33
C ARG A 69 -0.20 -12.19 14.92
N ILE A 70 0.60 -11.22 14.50
CA ILE A 70 0.15 -9.91 14.01
C ILE A 70 0.61 -9.70 12.57
N ALA A 71 -0.26 -9.14 11.72
CA ALA A 71 0.14 -8.56 10.43
C ALA A 71 -0.06 -7.05 10.46
N TYR A 72 1.03 -6.30 10.38
CA TYR A 72 1.00 -4.86 10.18
C TYR A 72 0.92 -4.55 8.68
N LEU A 73 -0.22 -4.01 8.23
CA LEU A 73 -0.46 -3.73 6.82
C LEU A 73 -0.12 -2.28 6.49
N LEU A 74 0.74 -2.10 5.49
CA LEU A 74 1.33 -0.83 5.09
C LEU A 74 0.89 -0.49 3.66
N PRO A 75 0.01 0.51 3.48
CA PRO A 75 -0.61 0.76 2.19
C PRO A 75 0.35 1.42 1.19
N GLY A 76 0.00 1.34 -0.09
CA GLY A 76 0.66 2.08 -1.17
C GLY A 76 0.59 3.61 -1.01
N GLY A 77 1.39 4.33 -1.79
CA GLY A 77 1.44 5.79 -1.72
C GLY A 77 0.09 6.41 -2.10
N GLY A 78 -0.43 7.31 -1.26
CA GLY A 78 -1.75 7.93 -1.45
C GLY A 78 -2.92 6.99 -1.18
N LEU A 79 -2.67 5.78 -0.67
CA LEU A 79 -3.68 4.84 -0.22
C LEU A 79 -3.77 4.82 1.30
N ASN A 80 -4.83 4.21 1.81
CA ASN A 80 -5.03 3.92 3.23
C ASN A 80 -5.36 2.44 3.43
N PHE A 81 -5.44 1.99 4.69
CA PHE A 81 -5.77 0.61 5.01
C PHE A 81 -7.11 0.15 4.38
N ALA A 82 -8.13 1.02 4.42
CA ALA A 82 -9.46 0.67 3.95
C ALA A 82 -9.47 0.41 2.43
N ALA A 83 -8.85 1.33 1.67
CA ALA A 83 -8.74 1.24 0.23
C ALA A 83 -7.83 0.09 -0.20
N ASP A 84 -6.66 -0.08 0.41
CA ASP A 84 -5.65 -1.03 -0.09
C ASP A 84 -5.92 -2.48 0.36
N PHE A 85 -6.37 -2.69 1.60
CA PHE A 85 -6.43 -4.04 2.19
C PHE A 85 -7.79 -4.48 2.71
N PHE A 86 -8.74 -3.55 2.83
CA PHE A 86 -10.10 -3.84 3.30
C PHE A 86 -11.16 -3.75 2.19
N THR A 87 -10.72 -3.58 0.93
CA THR A 87 -11.59 -3.48 -0.25
C THR A 87 -11.31 -4.62 -1.24
N PRO A 88 -12.33 -5.17 -1.94
CA PRO A 88 -13.75 -4.84 -1.83
C PRO A 88 -14.35 -5.26 -0.48
N GLY A 89 -15.01 -4.30 0.19
CA GLY A 89 -15.86 -4.59 1.33
C GLY A 89 -17.19 -5.13 0.82
N GLY A 90 -17.65 -6.27 1.34
CA GLY A 90 -18.86 -6.93 0.88
C GLY A 90 -19.23 -8.14 1.73
N PRO A 91 -20.40 -8.77 1.50
CA PRO A 91 -20.93 -9.83 2.35
C PRO A 91 -20.06 -11.09 2.43
N GLU A 92 -19.11 -11.25 1.50
CA GLU A 92 -18.17 -12.38 1.48
C GLU A 92 -16.84 -12.07 2.20
N ASP A 93 -16.67 -10.86 2.75
CA ASP A 93 -15.46 -10.46 3.47
C ASP A 93 -14.16 -10.75 2.66
N HIS A 94 -14.21 -10.62 1.33
CA HIS A 94 -13.12 -11.06 0.44
C HIS A 94 -12.08 -9.95 0.21
N ASN A 95 -11.20 -9.77 1.18
CA ASN A 95 -10.04 -8.88 1.09
C ASN A 95 -8.83 -9.44 1.85
N LEU A 96 -7.64 -8.85 1.64
CA LEU A 96 -6.40 -9.34 2.26
C LEU A 96 -6.46 -9.32 3.79
N ALA A 97 -7.09 -8.30 4.40
CA ALA A 97 -7.23 -8.23 5.85
C ALA A 97 -8.02 -9.43 6.40
N HIS A 98 -9.16 -9.77 5.79
CA HIS A 98 -9.91 -10.95 6.21
C HIS A 98 -9.19 -12.26 5.90
N HIS A 99 -8.48 -12.35 4.78
CA HIS A 99 -7.66 -13.52 4.46
C HIS A 99 -6.63 -13.80 5.58
N LEU A 100 -5.89 -12.78 6.00
CA LEU A 100 -4.91 -12.90 7.09
C LEU A 100 -5.58 -13.16 8.45
N ARG A 101 -6.72 -12.52 8.73
CA ARG A 101 -7.53 -12.81 9.92
C ARG A 101 -7.96 -14.27 9.97
N HIS A 102 -8.41 -14.84 8.85
CA HIS A 102 -8.82 -16.24 8.79
C HIS A 102 -7.67 -17.21 9.05
N GLN A 103 -6.43 -16.80 8.73
CA GLN A 103 -5.20 -17.51 9.09
C GLN A 103 -4.82 -17.36 10.58
N GLY A 104 -5.60 -16.63 11.39
CA GLY A 104 -5.40 -16.46 12.83
C GLY A 104 -4.47 -15.30 13.21
N LEU A 105 -4.27 -14.34 12.31
CA LEU A 105 -3.53 -13.13 12.59
C LEU A 105 -4.47 -12.02 13.10
N LEU A 106 -3.99 -11.23 14.06
CA LEU A 106 -4.54 -9.90 14.31
C LEU A 106 -4.03 -8.97 13.21
N VAL A 107 -4.93 -8.31 12.49
CA VAL A 107 -4.55 -7.40 11.41
C VAL A 107 -4.53 -5.98 11.93
N VAL A 108 -3.40 -5.29 11.76
CA VAL A 108 -3.20 -3.90 12.17
C VAL A 108 -2.87 -3.06 10.93
N GLY A 109 -3.82 -2.29 10.44
CA GLY A 109 -3.62 -1.32 9.36
C GLY A 109 -3.01 -0.03 9.86
N VAL A 110 -1.96 0.46 9.19
CA VAL A 110 -1.29 1.71 9.52
C VAL A 110 -1.51 2.70 8.38
N THR A 111 -2.52 3.55 8.53
CA THR A 111 -2.89 4.55 7.52
C THR A 111 -2.02 5.80 7.68
N PRO A 112 -1.29 6.23 6.63
CA PRO A 112 -0.44 7.42 6.66
C PRO A 112 -1.20 8.70 7.04
N ARG A 113 -0.47 9.66 7.62
CA ARG A 113 -1.05 10.91 8.15
C ARG A 113 -1.69 11.78 7.06
N GLU A 114 -1.15 11.70 5.85
CA GLU A 114 -1.63 12.45 4.70
C GLU A 114 -3.03 12.06 4.27
N ASP A 115 -3.52 10.87 4.61
CA ASP A 115 -4.89 10.43 4.28
C ASP A 115 -5.93 11.33 4.96
N GLY A 116 -5.65 11.78 6.19
CA GLY A 116 -6.55 12.63 6.98
C GLY A 116 -6.31 14.14 6.85
N THR A 117 -5.51 14.60 5.89
CA THR A 117 -5.11 16.01 5.78
C THR A 117 -5.31 16.57 4.37
N THR A 118 -5.24 17.90 4.25
CA THR A 118 -5.26 18.59 2.95
C THR A 118 -3.83 18.78 2.44
N ALA A 119 -3.68 19.16 1.16
CA ALA A 119 -2.36 19.45 0.58
C ALA A 119 -1.54 20.46 1.41
N ALA A 120 -2.19 21.45 2.03
CA ALA A 120 -1.54 22.45 2.89
C ALA A 120 -0.99 21.87 4.20
N GLY A 121 -1.50 20.72 4.65
CA GLY A 121 -1.02 20.03 5.85
C GLY A 121 0.11 19.03 5.60
N ILE A 122 0.53 18.85 4.35
CA ILE A 122 1.66 17.98 3.96
C ILE A 122 2.92 18.84 3.85
N THR A 123 4.03 18.36 4.40
CA THR A 123 5.29 19.09 4.52
C THR A 123 6.45 18.34 3.87
N ALA A 124 7.60 19.01 3.69
CA ALA A 124 8.79 18.45 3.06
C ALA A 124 9.42 17.28 3.84
N GLU A 125 9.07 17.11 5.11
CA GLU A 125 9.60 16.05 5.99
C GLU A 125 8.79 14.76 5.90
N ARG A 126 7.68 14.73 5.16
CA ARG A 126 6.80 13.56 4.97
C ARG A 126 7.40 12.53 4.00
N GLY A 127 8.68 12.22 4.17
CA GLY A 127 9.42 11.19 3.44
C GLY A 127 9.34 9.81 4.09
N LEU A 128 10.07 8.83 3.55
CA LEU A 128 9.98 7.43 3.99
C LEU A 128 10.42 7.24 5.45
N ALA A 129 11.42 8.01 5.90
CA ALA A 129 11.87 7.98 7.30
C ALA A 129 10.79 8.46 8.30
N ALA A 130 9.91 9.38 7.90
CA ALA A 130 8.80 9.80 8.75
C ALA A 130 7.77 8.68 8.89
N HIS A 131 7.43 8.03 7.78
CA HIS A 131 6.53 6.87 7.76
C HIS A 131 7.10 5.69 8.59
N ARG A 132 8.42 5.47 8.56
CA ARG A 132 9.06 4.45 9.40
C ARG A 132 8.96 4.77 10.89
N ARG A 133 9.16 6.04 11.28
CA ARG A 133 8.95 6.45 12.68
C ARG A 133 7.51 6.27 13.12
N ASP A 134 6.57 6.57 12.24
CA ASP A 134 5.13 6.36 12.47
C ASP A 134 4.79 4.89 12.72
N LEU A 135 5.28 4.00 11.86
CA LEU A 135 5.14 2.55 12.05
C LEU A 135 5.79 2.08 13.36
N ALA A 136 7.03 2.51 13.63
CA ALA A 136 7.75 2.13 14.85
C ALA A 136 7.01 2.57 16.12
N ALA A 137 6.36 3.74 16.10
CA ALA A 137 5.53 4.20 17.22
C ALA A 137 4.30 3.32 17.43
N VAL A 138 3.62 2.89 16.37
CA VAL A 138 2.49 1.96 16.46
C VAL A 138 2.94 0.60 16.99
N VAL A 139 4.01 0.04 16.43
CA VAL A 139 4.55 -1.26 16.87
C VAL A 139 5.01 -1.20 18.32
N GLY A 140 5.76 -0.16 18.70
CA GLY A 140 6.25 0.02 20.07
C GLY A 140 5.13 0.22 21.10
N ALA A 141 4.00 0.81 20.69
CA ALA A 141 2.82 0.93 21.56
C ALA A 141 2.10 -0.42 21.75
N LEU A 142 2.03 -1.25 20.70
CA LEU A 142 1.29 -2.51 20.73
C LEU A 142 2.10 -3.70 21.25
N ASP A 143 3.41 -3.70 21.05
CA ASP A 143 4.29 -4.82 21.40
C ASP A 143 4.20 -5.25 22.87
N PRO A 144 4.22 -4.34 23.88
CA PRO A 144 4.08 -4.72 25.29
C PRO A 144 2.71 -5.26 25.66
N VAL A 145 1.68 -5.00 24.85
CA VAL A 145 0.29 -5.40 25.13
C VAL A 145 -0.06 -6.71 24.45
N LEU A 146 0.49 -6.95 23.26
CA LEU A 146 0.18 -8.14 22.47
C LEU A 146 1.21 -9.24 22.70
N GLU A 147 2.50 -8.90 22.75
CA GLU A 147 3.62 -9.83 22.91
C GLU A 147 3.65 -10.99 21.89
N LEU A 148 2.96 -10.84 20.76
CA LEU A 148 2.87 -11.84 19.69
C LEU A 148 3.97 -11.65 18.64
N PRO A 149 4.43 -12.73 17.98
CA PRO A 149 5.23 -12.61 16.77
C PRO A 149 4.48 -11.84 15.69
N TYR A 150 5.20 -11.05 14.90
CA TYR A 150 4.58 -10.20 13.88
C TYR A 150 5.34 -10.19 12.56
N GLN A 151 4.63 -9.74 11.53
CA GLN A 151 5.16 -9.47 10.21
C GLN A 151 4.75 -8.08 9.72
N TYR A 152 5.61 -7.49 8.89
CA TYR A 152 5.25 -6.33 8.07
C TYR A 152 4.76 -6.84 6.71
N VAL A 153 3.60 -6.38 6.26
CA VAL A 153 3.06 -6.66 4.93
C VAL A 153 2.80 -5.34 4.26
N GLY A 154 3.52 -5.04 3.20
CA GLY A 154 3.38 -3.79 2.49
C GLY A 154 3.05 -3.98 1.02
N HIS A 155 2.33 -3.02 0.44
CA HIS A 155 2.07 -2.94 -0.98
C HIS A 155 2.69 -1.65 -1.55
N SER A 156 3.35 -1.73 -2.70
CA SER A 156 3.91 -0.57 -3.40
C SER A 156 4.90 0.24 -2.54
N ALA A 157 4.59 1.51 -2.25
CA ALA A 157 5.36 2.34 -1.30
C ALA A 157 5.41 1.73 0.11
N GLY A 158 4.31 1.14 0.58
CA GLY A 158 4.23 0.45 1.87
C GLY A 158 5.12 -0.79 1.92
N ALA A 159 5.38 -1.45 0.79
CA ALA A 159 6.33 -2.55 0.71
C ALA A 159 7.79 -2.07 0.86
N ALA A 160 8.14 -0.93 0.26
CA ALA A 160 9.44 -0.29 0.50
C ALA A 160 9.59 0.15 1.96
N LEU A 161 8.51 0.68 2.57
CA LEU A 161 8.45 0.98 3.99
C LEU A 161 8.65 -0.26 4.87
N ALA A 162 8.02 -1.40 4.53
CA ALA A 162 8.16 -2.65 5.26
C ALA A 162 9.63 -3.11 5.31
N LEU A 163 10.32 -3.03 4.17
CA LEU A 163 11.73 -3.38 4.04
C LEU A 163 12.64 -2.41 4.80
N ASP A 164 12.37 -1.10 4.73
CA ASP A 164 13.09 -0.08 5.51
C ASP A 164 12.88 -0.23 7.01
N ALA A 165 11.64 -0.49 7.45
CA ALA A 165 11.33 -0.71 8.85
C ALA A 165 12.04 -1.96 9.40
N ALA A 166 12.02 -3.06 8.65
CA ALA A 166 12.70 -4.29 9.04
C ALA A 166 14.23 -4.15 9.14
N SER A 167 14.84 -3.20 8.41
CA SER A 167 16.28 -2.93 8.55
C SER A 167 16.65 -2.15 9.81
N HIS A 168 15.65 -1.70 10.58
CA HIS A 168 15.79 -0.94 11.83
C HIS A 168 15.09 -1.61 13.02
N ASP A 169 14.46 -2.76 12.81
CA ASP A 169 13.69 -3.47 13.82
C ASP A 169 14.48 -4.68 14.32
N ASP A 170 15.12 -4.50 15.49
CA ASP A 170 15.91 -5.52 16.16
C ASP A 170 15.06 -6.48 17.02
N SER A 171 13.73 -6.35 17.00
CA SER A 171 12.84 -7.18 17.80
C SER A 171 12.92 -8.65 17.38
N PRO A 172 13.12 -9.59 18.32
CA PRO A 172 13.07 -11.02 18.02
C PRO A 172 11.66 -11.48 17.63
N ARG A 173 10.63 -10.65 17.84
CA ARG A 173 9.24 -10.93 17.46
C ARG A 173 8.95 -10.61 15.99
N LEU A 174 9.75 -9.78 15.32
CA LEU A 174 9.66 -9.60 13.87
C LEU A 174 10.16 -10.87 13.17
N ARG A 175 9.25 -11.62 12.54
CA ARG A 175 9.58 -12.91 11.92
C ARG A 175 9.62 -12.89 10.40
N ARG A 176 8.91 -11.94 9.78
CA ARG A 176 8.74 -11.91 8.32
C ARG A 176 8.44 -10.50 7.80
N VAL A 177 8.90 -10.23 6.58
CA VAL A 177 8.44 -9.13 5.73
C VAL A 177 7.81 -9.71 4.47
N VAL A 178 6.63 -9.23 4.12
CA VAL A 178 5.96 -9.51 2.85
C VAL A 178 5.94 -8.21 2.04
N ALA A 179 6.67 -8.18 0.93
CA ALA A 179 6.76 -7.04 0.03
C ALA A 179 5.96 -7.33 -1.25
N LEU A 180 4.84 -6.63 -1.43
CA LEU A 180 3.96 -6.78 -2.59
C LEU A 180 4.21 -5.67 -3.62
N ASP A 181 4.54 -6.10 -4.83
CA ASP A 181 4.70 -5.32 -6.05
C ASP A 181 5.48 -4.00 -5.86
N THR A 182 6.73 -4.17 -5.42
CA THR A 182 7.70 -3.08 -5.26
C THR A 182 9.04 -3.44 -5.89
N THR A 183 10.00 -2.52 -5.88
CA THR A 183 11.34 -2.77 -6.43
C THR A 183 12.42 -2.11 -5.57
N GLY A 184 13.61 -2.73 -5.56
CA GLY A 184 14.84 -2.12 -5.09
C GLY A 184 15.48 -1.21 -6.16
N PRO A 185 16.81 -1.01 -6.11
CA PRO A 185 17.49 -0.20 -7.12
C PRO A 185 17.48 -0.87 -8.48
N TYR A 186 17.19 -0.08 -9.52
CA TYR A 186 17.39 -0.47 -10.91
C TYR A 186 18.87 -0.40 -11.30
N THR A 187 19.18 -0.88 -12.50
CA THR A 187 20.50 -0.75 -13.14
C THR A 187 20.39 -0.07 -14.51
N GLY A 188 21.49 0.46 -15.02
CA GLY A 188 21.57 1.04 -16.37
C GLY A 188 20.62 2.24 -16.57
N ASP A 189 19.89 2.24 -17.68
CA ASP A 189 19.04 3.35 -18.10
C ASP A 189 17.88 3.62 -17.14
N LEU A 190 17.33 2.56 -16.54
CA LEU A 190 16.27 2.68 -15.54
C LEU A 190 16.78 3.36 -14.26
N ALA A 191 18.02 3.11 -13.85
CA ALA A 191 18.63 3.81 -12.72
C ALA A 191 18.83 5.31 -13.01
N ARG A 192 19.28 5.64 -14.24
CA ARG A 192 19.38 7.05 -14.69
C ARG A 192 18.01 7.73 -14.73
N ARG A 193 16.99 7.03 -15.22
CA ARG A 193 15.61 7.52 -15.23
C ARG A 193 15.07 7.76 -13.81
N ALA A 194 15.34 6.84 -12.88
CA ALA A 194 15.02 7.01 -11.48
C ALA A 194 15.71 8.23 -10.84
N ALA A 195 16.99 8.46 -11.15
CA ALA A 195 17.70 9.66 -10.70
C ALA A 195 17.04 10.95 -11.22
N GLY A 196 16.64 10.98 -12.50
CA GLY A 196 15.86 12.08 -13.07
C GLY A 196 14.50 12.28 -12.38
N THR A 197 13.79 11.19 -12.05
CA THR A 197 12.55 11.26 -11.27
C THR A 197 12.78 11.82 -9.87
N ARG A 198 13.85 11.39 -9.18
CA ARG A 198 14.26 11.93 -7.86
C ARG A 198 14.49 13.44 -7.96
N ASP A 199 15.24 13.88 -8.96
CA ASP A 199 15.58 15.30 -9.14
C ASP A 199 14.35 16.15 -9.44
N ALA A 200 13.39 15.61 -10.23
CA ALA A 200 12.12 16.27 -10.47
C ALA A 200 11.35 16.50 -9.16
N TYR A 201 11.24 15.48 -8.30
CA TYR A 201 10.57 15.62 -7.00
C TYR A 201 11.35 16.53 -6.03
N ALA A 202 12.69 16.50 -6.05
CA ALA A 202 13.51 17.44 -5.28
C ALA A 202 13.27 18.89 -5.73
N GLY A 203 13.15 19.13 -7.05
CA GLY A 203 12.79 20.44 -7.60
C GLY A 203 11.41 20.91 -7.16
N LEU A 204 10.41 20.02 -7.17
CA LEU A 204 9.06 20.32 -6.66
C LEU A 204 9.06 20.69 -5.17
N LEU A 205 9.82 19.97 -4.34
CA LEU A 205 9.99 20.31 -2.92
C LEU A 205 10.62 21.69 -2.74
N ALA A 206 11.66 22.01 -3.51
CA ALA A 206 12.31 23.33 -3.46
C ALA A 206 11.37 24.48 -3.88
N GLN A 207 10.36 24.19 -4.70
CA GLN A 207 9.31 25.13 -5.11
C GLN A 207 8.13 25.19 -4.14
N GLY A 208 8.16 24.44 -3.03
CA GLY A 208 7.08 24.40 -2.04
C GLY A 208 5.91 23.47 -2.40
N THR A 209 6.08 22.56 -3.37
CA THR A 209 5.06 21.56 -3.73
C THR A 209 5.26 20.28 -2.92
N TYR A 210 4.50 20.12 -1.83
CA TYR A 210 4.69 19.02 -0.86
C TYR A 210 3.78 17.82 -1.08
N ALA A 211 2.77 17.93 -1.94
CA ALA A 211 1.83 16.85 -2.24
C ALA A 211 1.60 16.74 -3.75
N THR A 212 1.35 15.51 -4.21
CA THR A 212 0.91 15.20 -5.57
C THR A 212 -0.43 14.45 -5.49
N ASP A 213 -1.40 14.88 -6.27
CA ASP A 213 -2.64 14.12 -6.50
C ASP A 213 -2.47 13.30 -7.79
N PRO A 214 -2.51 11.96 -7.75
CA PRO A 214 -2.44 11.13 -8.95
C PRO A 214 -3.70 11.23 -9.82
N GLY A 215 -4.79 11.80 -9.33
CA GLY A 215 -6.05 12.01 -10.04
C GLY A 215 -6.86 10.73 -10.30
N LEU A 216 -6.37 9.57 -9.84
CA LEU A 216 -6.99 8.28 -10.11
C LEU A 216 -8.43 8.19 -9.56
N ALA A 217 -8.69 8.71 -8.37
CA ALA A 217 -10.03 8.67 -7.78
C ALA A 217 -11.07 9.44 -8.62
N ALA A 218 -10.73 10.67 -9.02
CA ALA A 218 -11.60 11.48 -9.87
C ALA A 218 -11.81 10.85 -11.25
N LEU A 219 -10.76 10.23 -11.81
CA LEU A 219 -10.83 9.50 -13.08
C LEU A 219 -11.84 8.34 -13.02
N ILE A 220 -11.74 7.50 -11.98
CA ILE A 220 -12.61 6.34 -11.81
C ILE A 220 -14.05 6.77 -11.49
N ALA A 221 -14.24 7.76 -10.62
CA ALA A 221 -15.56 8.30 -10.31
C ALA A 221 -16.25 8.87 -11.56
N GLY A 222 -15.51 9.57 -12.42
CA GLY A 222 -16.01 10.09 -13.69
C GLY A 222 -16.45 8.97 -14.65
N ALA A 223 -15.68 7.89 -14.74
CA ALA A 223 -16.00 6.73 -15.57
C ALA A 223 -17.23 5.95 -15.08
N VAL A 224 -17.48 5.91 -13.77
CA VAL A 224 -18.68 5.25 -13.22
C VAL A 224 -19.92 6.13 -13.36
N THR A 225 -19.80 7.44 -13.14
CA THR A 225 -20.94 8.36 -13.11
C THR A 225 -21.45 8.71 -14.51
N ASP A 226 -20.54 8.92 -15.46
CA ASP A 226 -20.90 9.32 -16.83
C ASP A 226 -19.91 8.71 -17.84
N PRO A 227 -19.99 7.39 -18.08
CA PRO A 227 -18.97 6.64 -18.83
C PRO A 227 -18.77 7.13 -20.26
N ALA A 228 -19.85 7.60 -20.92
CA ALA A 228 -19.86 7.99 -22.32
C ALA A 228 -19.44 9.44 -22.56
N ALA A 229 -19.48 10.30 -21.53
CA ALA A 229 -19.08 11.69 -21.68
C ALA A 229 -17.61 11.84 -22.12
N PRO A 230 -17.29 12.90 -22.87
CA PRO A 230 -15.91 13.19 -23.22
C PRO A 230 -15.10 13.55 -21.98
N SER A 231 -13.87 13.06 -21.94
CA SER A 231 -12.84 13.45 -20.98
C SER A 231 -12.06 14.68 -21.48
N PRO A 232 -11.33 15.40 -20.62
CA PRO A 232 -10.47 16.50 -21.08
C PRO A 232 -9.21 16.01 -21.83
N VAL A 233 -8.93 14.70 -21.82
CA VAL A 233 -7.68 14.14 -22.35
C VAL A 233 -7.83 13.82 -23.85
N PRO A 234 -6.89 14.30 -24.70
CA PRO A 234 -6.86 13.95 -26.11
C PRO A 234 -6.81 12.43 -26.32
N TRP A 235 -7.52 11.95 -27.34
CA TRP A 235 -7.50 10.55 -27.73
C TRP A 235 -6.27 10.27 -28.61
N PRO A 236 -5.34 9.36 -28.25
CA PRO A 236 -4.07 9.21 -28.94
C PRO A 236 -4.19 8.86 -30.43
N ALA A 237 -5.24 8.11 -30.82
CA ALA A 237 -5.45 7.72 -32.21
C ALA A 237 -5.83 8.92 -33.11
N ASP A 238 -6.51 9.92 -32.56
CA ASP A 238 -6.79 11.21 -33.20
C ASP A 238 -6.86 12.31 -32.12
N PRO A 239 -5.81 13.13 -31.97
CA PRO A 239 -5.75 14.18 -30.95
C PRO A 239 -6.81 15.28 -31.09
N ALA A 240 -7.53 15.38 -32.21
CA ALA A 240 -8.68 16.27 -32.35
C ALA A 240 -9.90 15.76 -31.55
N LEU A 241 -9.95 14.46 -31.27
CA LEU A 241 -11.00 13.82 -30.47
C LEU A 241 -10.58 13.67 -29.00
N ARG A 242 -11.53 13.29 -28.15
CA ARG A 242 -11.35 13.10 -26.71
C ARG A 242 -11.76 11.70 -26.32
N PHE A 243 -11.00 11.06 -25.43
CA PHE A 243 -11.45 9.80 -24.83
C PHE A 243 -12.84 9.98 -24.22
N THR A 244 -13.67 8.93 -24.23
CA THR A 244 -14.77 8.83 -23.26
C THR A 244 -14.21 8.68 -21.85
N ARG A 245 -14.95 9.05 -20.80
CA ARG A 245 -14.47 8.88 -19.41
C ARG A 245 -14.16 7.41 -19.10
N ALA A 246 -15.01 6.48 -19.54
CA ALA A 246 -14.75 5.05 -19.39
C ALA A 246 -13.50 4.59 -20.17
N GLY A 247 -13.33 5.08 -21.41
CA GLY A 247 -12.15 4.79 -22.22
C GLY A 247 -10.86 5.29 -21.55
N LEU A 248 -10.84 6.52 -21.05
CA LEU A 248 -9.66 7.07 -20.36
C LEU A 248 -9.34 6.29 -19.08
N ALA A 249 -10.34 5.94 -18.28
CA ALA A 249 -10.14 5.17 -17.05
C ALA A 249 -9.50 3.81 -17.32
N HIS A 250 -10.02 3.05 -18.29
CA HIS A 250 -9.45 1.75 -18.65
C HIS A 250 -8.08 1.89 -19.29
N TYR A 251 -7.89 2.88 -20.16
CA TYR A 251 -6.58 3.15 -20.76
C TYR A 251 -5.54 3.45 -19.68
N ALA A 252 -5.88 4.30 -18.70
CA ALA A 252 -4.97 4.68 -17.62
C ALA A 252 -4.64 3.52 -16.67
N LEU A 253 -5.62 2.66 -16.37
CA LEU A 253 -5.40 1.46 -15.55
C LEU A 253 -4.53 0.43 -16.27
N ILE A 254 -4.80 0.18 -17.56
CA ILE A 254 -4.15 -0.89 -18.34
C ILE A 254 -2.78 -0.46 -18.86
N ARG A 255 -2.63 0.81 -19.26
CA ARG A 255 -1.45 1.37 -19.95
C ARG A 255 -0.80 2.49 -19.15
N THR A 256 -0.77 2.40 -17.82
CA THR A 256 -0.18 3.44 -16.96
C THR A 256 1.23 3.80 -17.39
N SER A 257 2.06 2.83 -17.78
CA SER A 257 3.45 3.06 -18.21
C SER A 257 3.61 3.92 -19.47
N ALA A 258 2.56 4.02 -20.28
CA ALA A 258 2.51 4.86 -21.47
C ALA A 258 2.02 6.29 -21.19
N LEU A 259 1.51 6.56 -19.97
CA LEU A 259 1.02 7.88 -19.60
C LEU A 259 2.16 8.82 -19.19
N PRO A 260 2.04 10.13 -19.49
CA PRO A 260 2.99 11.12 -18.99
C PRO A 260 2.95 11.16 -17.47
N GLY A 261 4.11 11.42 -16.86
CA GLY A 261 4.24 11.52 -15.42
C GLY A 261 5.65 11.16 -14.96
N PRO A 262 6.13 11.75 -13.86
CA PRO A 262 7.50 11.55 -13.40
C PRO A 262 7.77 10.10 -12.96
N ALA A 263 6.74 9.34 -12.58
CA ALA A 263 6.88 8.00 -12.02
C ALA A 263 6.09 6.91 -12.77
N ASN A 264 5.23 7.22 -13.73
CA ASN A 264 4.37 6.21 -14.39
C ASN A 264 5.14 5.09 -15.10
N TRP A 265 6.36 5.39 -15.54
CA TRP A 265 7.25 4.46 -16.23
C TRP A 265 7.73 3.29 -15.39
N ILE A 266 7.55 3.35 -14.07
CA ILE A 266 7.99 2.29 -13.14
C ILE A 266 7.16 1.01 -13.25
N TYR A 267 6.07 1.04 -14.01
CA TYR A 267 5.22 -0.11 -14.28
C TYR A 267 5.64 -0.77 -15.60
N THR A 268 5.63 -2.10 -15.67
CA THR A 268 5.80 -2.85 -16.92
C THR A 268 4.67 -2.48 -17.88
N GLN A 269 3.42 -2.49 -17.40
CA GLN A 269 2.25 -2.12 -18.18
C GLN A 269 1.38 -1.10 -17.43
N GLY A 270 0.90 -1.45 -16.24
CA GLY A 270 0.01 -0.56 -15.51
C GLY A 270 -0.56 -1.09 -14.22
N HIS A 271 -1.50 -0.30 -13.71
CA HIS A 271 -2.20 -0.56 -12.47
C HIS A 271 -3.08 -1.81 -12.49
N ALA A 272 -3.63 -2.16 -13.64
CA ALA A 272 -4.48 -3.33 -13.82
C ALA A 272 -4.08 -4.11 -15.06
N ALA A 273 -4.25 -5.43 -14.99
CA ALA A 273 -4.25 -6.28 -16.16
C ALA A 273 -5.52 -6.08 -16.99
N GLY A 274 -5.37 -6.13 -18.31
CA GLY A 274 -6.49 -5.99 -19.20
C GLY A 274 -6.07 -5.72 -20.65
N GLU A 275 -7.08 -5.52 -21.48
CA GLU A 275 -6.93 -5.24 -22.89
C GLU A 275 -7.56 -3.89 -23.24
N TYR A 276 -6.93 -3.18 -24.17
CA TYR A 276 -7.44 -1.94 -24.72
C TYR A 276 -7.17 -1.91 -26.23
N ALA A 277 -8.23 -1.73 -27.02
CA ALA A 277 -8.18 -1.62 -28.46
C ALA A 277 -8.90 -0.35 -28.93
N PHE A 278 -8.19 0.47 -29.70
CA PHE A 278 -8.76 1.69 -30.27
C PHE A 278 -9.79 1.37 -31.36
N GLY A 279 -10.93 2.04 -31.31
CA GLY A 279 -11.95 2.02 -32.36
C GLY A 279 -11.68 3.04 -33.47
N ALA A 280 -12.66 3.22 -34.36
CA ALA A 280 -12.64 4.32 -35.34
C ALA A 280 -13.00 5.68 -34.70
N THR A 281 -13.67 5.65 -33.55
CA THR A 281 -14.00 6.82 -32.72
C THR A 281 -13.83 6.43 -31.24
N PRO A 282 -13.73 7.39 -30.31
CA PRO A 282 -13.63 7.09 -28.88
C PRO A 282 -14.78 6.25 -28.32
N ALA A 283 -15.99 6.38 -28.89
CA ALA A 283 -17.14 5.57 -28.51
C ALA A 283 -17.05 4.12 -29.02
N GLY A 284 -16.19 3.84 -30.00
CA GLY A 284 -15.91 2.52 -30.54
C GLY A 284 -14.74 1.79 -29.90
N ASP A 285 -14.06 2.40 -28.93
CA ASP A 285 -12.99 1.77 -28.16
C ASP A 285 -13.52 0.53 -27.42
N ARG A 286 -12.69 -0.53 -27.37
CA ARG A 286 -13.02 -1.77 -26.67
C ARG A 286 -11.99 -2.02 -25.59
N PHE A 287 -12.45 -2.31 -24.39
CA PHE A 287 -11.57 -2.53 -23.25
C PHE A 287 -12.19 -3.47 -22.23
N ALA A 288 -11.34 -4.20 -21.52
CA ALA A 288 -11.72 -5.10 -20.45
C ALA A 288 -10.60 -5.20 -19.41
N LEU A 289 -10.97 -5.22 -18.12
CA LEU A 289 -10.06 -5.54 -17.02
C LEU A 289 -10.10 -7.04 -16.74
N ALA A 290 -8.94 -7.66 -16.58
CA ALA A 290 -8.84 -9.12 -16.47
C ALA A 290 -9.17 -9.64 -15.06
N HIS A 291 -8.73 -8.93 -14.02
CA HIS A 291 -8.75 -9.42 -12.64
C HIS A 291 -9.57 -8.54 -11.70
N THR A 292 -9.30 -7.22 -11.70
CA THR A 292 -10.00 -6.27 -10.83
C THR A 292 -11.02 -5.46 -11.63
N SER A 293 -12.29 -5.62 -11.32
CA SER A 293 -13.38 -4.88 -11.99
C SER A 293 -13.34 -3.37 -11.71
N LEU A 294 -13.88 -2.55 -12.62
CA LEU A 294 -13.99 -1.11 -12.41
C LEU A 294 -14.80 -0.76 -11.15
N ALA A 295 -15.79 -1.57 -10.79
CA ALA A 295 -16.56 -1.39 -9.55
C ALA A 295 -15.70 -1.56 -8.30
N THR A 296 -14.76 -2.52 -8.31
CA THR A 296 -13.79 -2.69 -7.21
C THR A 296 -12.83 -1.51 -7.13
N TRP A 297 -12.30 -1.05 -8.27
CA TRP A 297 -11.49 0.16 -8.35
C TRP A 297 -12.22 1.38 -7.78
N HIS A 298 -13.48 1.56 -8.16
CA HIS A 298 -14.32 2.63 -7.66
C HIS A 298 -14.50 2.54 -6.15
N ALA A 299 -14.84 1.37 -5.62
CA ALA A 299 -14.95 1.15 -4.18
C ALA A 299 -13.65 1.46 -3.43
N ALA A 300 -12.49 1.07 -3.98
CA ALA A 300 -11.18 1.33 -3.36
C ALA A 300 -10.87 2.83 -3.35
N THR A 301 -11.02 3.49 -4.49
CA THR A 301 -10.76 4.94 -4.59
C THR A 301 -11.75 5.78 -3.79
N ALA A 302 -13.00 5.33 -3.62
CA ALA A 302 -14.00 6.00 -2.79
C ALA A 302 -13.74 5.85 -1.28
N ALA A 303 -12.91 4.89 -0.88
CA ALA A 303 -12.49 4.70 0.51
C ALA A 303 -11.27 5.55 0.90
N LEU A 304 -10.67 6.28 -0.04
CA LEU A 304 -9.56 7.19 0.22
C LEU A 304 -10.02 8.40 1.04
N GLY A 305 -9.17 8.87 1.94
CA GLY A 305 -9.33 10.18 2.57
C GLY A 305 -8.94 11.27 1.57
N SER A 306 -7.66 11.67 1.57
CA SER A 306 -7.16 12.69 0.66
C SER A 306 -6.74 12.15 -0.71
N GLY A 307 -6.25 10.90 -0.78
CA GLY A 307 -5.63 10.35 -1.98
C GLY A 307 -4.28 10.98 -2.36
N LEU A 308 -3.76 11.90 -1.53
CA LEU A 308 -2.54 12.65 -1.81
C LEU A 308 -1.28 11.83 -1.49
N ILE A 309 -0.25 11.97 -2.32
CA ILE A 309 1.06 11.37 -2.10
C ILE A 309 2.06 12.47 -1.70
N PRO A 310 2.78 12.34 -0.58
CA PRO A 310 3.83 13.29 -0.24
C PRO A 310 4.95 13.31 -1.29
N THR A 311 5.31 14.51 -1.76
CA THR A 311 6.41 14.70 -2.74
C THR A 311 7.73 14.16 -2.18
N ALA A 312 7.96 14.29 -0.87
CA ALA A 312 9.15 13.77 -0.20
C ALA A 312 9.21 12.24 -0.19
N LEU A 313 8.07 11.56 -0.03
CA LEU A 313 8.00 10.11 -0.15
C LEU A 313 8.39 9.66 -1.57
N MET A 314 7.87 10.33 -2.60
CA MET A 314 8.20 10.00 -3.98
C MET A 314 9.68 10.27 -4.33
N ARG A 315 10.27 11.33 -3.79
CA ARG A 315 11.72 11.57 -3.89
C ARG A 315 12.52 10.43 -3.28
N ASP A 316 12.17 9.99 -2.07
CA ASP A 316 12.89 8.94 -1.35
C ASP A 316 12.77 7.59 -2.05
N LEU A 317 11.58 7.26 -2.57
CA LEU A 317 11.37 6.07 -3.39
C LEU A 317 12.20 6.12 -4.68
N ALA A 318 12.21 7.25 -5.37
CA ALA A 318 13.02 7.43 -6.58
C ALA A 318 14.52 7.35 -6.29
N ALA A 319 14.98 7.81 -5.13
CA ALA A 319 16.37 7.65 -4.69
C ALA A 319 16.72 6.16 -4.48
N ILE A 320 15.83 5.38 -3.84
CA ILE A 320 16.00 3.93 -3.70
C ILE A 320 16.10 3.27 -5.08
N TRP A 321 15.20 3.60 -6.01
CA TRP A 321 15.20 3.06 -7.37
C TRP A 321 16.46 3.44 -8.16
N ALA A 322 17.01 4.62 -7.90
CA ALA A 322 18.25 5.09 -8.53
C ALA A 322 19.51 4.45 -7.91
N GLY A 323 19.40 3.77 -6.76
CA GLY A 323 20.54 3.35 -5.97
C GLY A 323 21.30 4.52 -5.31
N ASP A 324 20.65 5.67 -5.16
CA ASP A 324 21.24 6.87 -4.56
C ASP A 324 21.11 6.85 -3.03
N GLY A 325 22.11 6.24 -2.40
CA GLY A 325 22.14 6.15 -0.95
C GLY A 325 22.47 7.46 -0.21
N ALA A 326 22.80 8.54 -0.92
CA ALA A 326 23.00 9.85 -0.28
C ALA A 326 21.68 10.55 0.02
N THR A 327 20.69 10.43 -0.87
CA THR A 327 19.34 10.97 -0.65
C THR A 327 18.52 10.06 0.27
N TYR A 328 18.44 8.77 -0.06
CA TYR A 328 17.78 7.78 0.79
C TYR A 328 18.28 6.37 0.49
N ARG A 329 18.50 5.54 1.52
CA ARG A 329 18.80 4.12 1.36
C ARG A 329 18.04 3.26 2.35
N ILE A 330 17.57 2.12 1.88
CA ILE A 330 17.24 0.98 2.74
C ILE A 330 18.57 0.29 3.09
N ALA A 331 18.78 0.00 4.37
CA ALA A 331 19.94 -0.76 4.82
C ALA A 331 19.71 -2.26 4.55
N TRP A 332 19.80 -2.66 3.29
CA TRP A 332 19.54 -4.04 2.83
C TRP A 332 20.30 -5.09 3.64
N ASP A 333 21.51 -4.75 4.06
CA ASP A 333 22.40 -5.60 4.87
C ASP A 333 21.93 -5.84 6.31
N ARG A 334 20.96 -5.07 6.77
CA ARG A 334 20.36 -5.19 8.11
C ARG A 334 19.02 -5.90 8.11
N VAL A 335 18.46 -6.23 6.95
CA VAL A 335 17.22 -7.01 6.88
C VAL A 335 17.56 -8.48 7.17
N ARG A 336 17.42 -8.89 8.44
CA ARG A 336 17.74 -10.25 8.91
C ARG A 336 16.57 -11.20 8.94
N THR A 337 15.35 -10.67 8.95
CA THR A 337 14.11 -11.46 9.04
C THR A 337 13.79 -12.16 7.72
N GLU A 338 12.89 -13.15 7.71
CA GLU A 338 12.45 -13.79 6.47
C GLU A 338 11.82 -12.74 5.53
N VAL A 339 12.15 -12.78 4.24
CA VAL A 339 11.56 -11.88 3.24
C VAL A 339 10.85 -12.69 2.17
N LEU A 340 9.57 -12.43 2.00
CA LEU A 340 8.79 -12.89 0.86
C LEU A 340 8.46 -11.69 -0.02
N TRP A 341 9.06 -11.66 -1.20
CA TRP A 341 8.87 -10.61 -2.18
C TRP A 341 8.04 -11.15 -3.35
N VAL A 342 6.86 -10.58 -3.57
CA VAL A 342 5.95 -10.99 -4.64
C VAL A 342 5.68 -9.79 -5.52
N ASN A 343 6.21 -9.81 -6.73
CA ASN A 343 5.87 -8.85 -7.76
C ASN A 343 4.80 -9.41 -8.70
N THR A 344 4.14 -8.52 -9.42
CA THR A 344 3.20 -8.83 -10.50
C THR A 344 3.88 -8.52 -11.83
N GLU A 345 3.64 -9.35 -12.85
CA GLU A 345 4.31 -9.23 -14.16
C GLU A 345 4.06 -7.86 -14.81
N LEU A 346 2.81 -7.39 -14.81
CA LEU A 346 2.39 -6.17 -15.47
C LEU A 346 2.49 -4.93 -14.56
N GLY A 347 2.65 -5.13 -13.24
CA GLY A 347 2.98 -4.09 -12.27
C GLY A 347 4.48 -3.79 -12.25
N ARG A 348 5.23 -4.22 -11.23
CA ARG A 348 6.68 -3.98 -11.16
C ARG A 348 7.54 -4.92 -12.01
N GLY A 349 7.00 -6.08 -12.37
CA GLY A 349 7.70 -7.10 -13.14
C GLY A 349 8.87 -7.74 -12.41
N ASP A 350 9.73 -8.38 -13.20
CA ASP A 350 10.92 -9.11 -12.75
C ASP A 350 12.06 -8.14 -12.40
N GLN A 351 12.02 -7.61 -11.17
CA GLN A 351 13.00 -6.66 -10.63
C GLN A 351 13.57 -7.16 -9.29
N PRO A 352 14.36 -8.25 -9.29
CA PRO A 352 14.77 -8.96 -8.08
C PRO A 352 15.87 -8.27 -7.28
N ARG A 353 16.45 -7.17 -7.80
CA ARG A 353 17.71 -6.61 -7.28
C ARG A 353 17.68 -6.29 -5.78
N GLY A 354 16.55 -5.80 -5.26
CA GLY A 354 16.39 -5.57 -3.82
C GLY A 354 16.53 -6.85 -2.99
N ALA A 355 15.86 -7.93 -3.43
CA ALA A 355 15.97 -9.25 -2.81
C ALA A 355 17.41 -9.81 -2.91
N ASP A 356 18.08 -9.62 -4.05
CA ASP A 356 19.46 -10.08 -4.24
C ASP A 356 20.45 -9.36 -3.32
N LEU A 357 20.24 -8.07 -3.07
CA LEU A 357 21.07 -7.30 -2.12
C LEU A 357 20.92 -7.85 -0.68
N ILE A 358 19.71 -8.22 -0.28
CA ILE A 358 19.45 -8.82 1.04
C ILE A 358 20.12 -10.21 1.13
N ARG A 359 20.01 -11.03 0.07
CA ARG A 359 20.70 -12.34 -0.03
C ARG A 359 22.21 -12.21 0.05
N ALA A 360 22.78 -11.29 -0.72
CA ALA A 360 24.23 -11.04 -0.76
C ALA A 360 24.78 -10.58 0.60
N ALA A 361 23.95 -9.99 1.46
CA ALA A 361 24.31 -9.62 2.83
C ALA A 361 24.18 -10.77 3.86
N GLY A 362 23.91 -11.99 3.39
CA GLY A 362 23.91 -13.21 4.19
C GLY A 362 22.54 -13.62 4.74
N ASN A 363 21.43 -13.08 4.23
CA ASN A 363 20.10 -13.58 4.56
C ASN A 363 19.62 -14.55 3.47
N ASP A 364 19.72 -15.84 3.75
CA ASP A 364 19.30 -16.94 2.86
C ASP A 364 17.78 -17.17 2.83
N ARG A 365 17.02 -16.52 3.70
CA ARG A 365 15.55 -16.66 3.83
C ARG A 365 14.80 -15.61 3.02
N VAL A 366 15.24 -15.37 1.78
CA VAL A 366 14.64 -14.39 0.88
C VAL A 366 14.10 -15.10 -0.36
N THR A 367 12.78 -15.06 -0.54
CA THR A 367 12.09 -15.56 -1.74
C THR A 367 11.64 -14.37 -2.59
N PHE A 368 11.84 -14.49 -3.91
CA PHE A 368 11.34 -13.53 -4.89
C PHE A 368 10.55 -14.28 -5.95
N THR A 369 9.32 -13.84 -6.21
CA THR A 369 8.41 -14.47 -7.16
C THR A 369 7.71 -13.40 -7.98
N VAL A 370 7.44 -13.69 -9.25
CA VAL A 370 6.58 -12.87 -10.13
C VAL A 370 5.31 -13.63 -10.43
N VAL A 371 4.15 -13.00 -10.20
CA VAL A 371 2.83 -13.54 -10.53
C VAL A 371 2.46 -13.10 -11.96
N PRO A 372 2.30 -14.05 -12.90
CA PRO A 372 2.01 -13.73 -14.30
C PRO A 372 0.62 -13.16 -14.48
N GLY A 373 0.45 -12.27 -15.46
CA GLY A 373 -0.84 -11.71 -15.87
C GLY A 373 -1.45 -10.67 -14.94
N TYR A 374 -0.86 -10.37 -13.78
CA TYR A 374 -1.40 -9.40 -12.82
C TYR A 374 -0.80 -8.00 -13.03
N GLY A 375 -1.64 -6.96 -12.90
CA GLY A 375 -1.21 -5.56 -12.75
C GLY A 375 -0.96 -5.17 -11.30
N HIS A 376 -0.46 -3.94 -11.09
CA HIS A 376 -0.02 -3.46 -9.77
C HIS A 376 -1.07 -3.63 -8.66
N GLY A 377 -2.29 -3.11 -8.88
CA GLY A 377 -3.38 -3.17 -7.91
C GLY A 377 -4.09 -4.52 -7.86
N ASP A 378 -3.89 -5.38 -8.85
CA ASP A 378 -4.55 -6.70 -8.88
C ASP A 378 -4.07 -7.60 -7.74
N ALA A 379 -2.83 -7.42 -7.25
CA ALA A 379 -2.28 -8.17 -6.13
C ALA A 379 -3.08 -8.02 -4.83
N VAL A 380 -3.79 -6.91 -4.66
CA VAL A 380 -4.54 -6.59 -3.44
C VAL A 380 -6.05 -6.52 -3.65
N TRP A 381 -6.52 -6.24 -4.87
CA TRP A 381 -7.94 -6.03 -5.16
C TRP A 381 -8.61 -7.14 -5.97
N SER A 382 -7.84 -7.99 -6.64
CA SER A 382 -8.43 -9.06 -7.44
C SER A 382 -9.15 -10.09 -6.55
N ARG A 383 -10.30 -10.59 -7.01
CA ARG A 383 -10.97 -11.71 -6.35
C ARG A 383 -10.17 -13.01 -6.44
N THR A 384 -9.39 -13.19 -7.51
CA THR A 384 -8.54 -14.37 -7.67
C THR A 384 -7.21 -14.24 -6.94
N ALA A 385 -6.85 -13.03 -6.44
CA ALA A 385 -5.62 -12.82 -5.67
C ALA A 385 -5.53 -13.73 -4.44
N ALA A 386 -6.64 -14.15 -3.83
CA ALA A 386 -6.62 -15.10 -2.73
C ALA A 386 -5.94 -16.43 -3.07
N ALA A 387 -6.18 -16.95 -4.28
CA ALA A 387 -5.61 -18.20 -4.77
C ALA A 387 -4.21 -18.00 -5.35
N ASP A 388 -3.99 -16.90 -6.07
CA ASP A 388 -2.80 -16.75 -6.92
C ASP A 388 -1.67 -15.96 -6.23
N VAL A 389 -2.02 -15.06 -5.31
CA VAL A 389 -1.08 -14.14 -4.64
C VAL A 389 -1.04 -14.38 -3.13
N TRP A 390 -2.19 -14.35 -2.45
CA TRP A 390 -2.25 -14.41 -0.98
C TRP A 390 -1.94 -15.81 -0.44
N SER A 391 -2.14 -16.85 -1.26
CA SER A 391 -1.70 -18.20 -0.95
C SER A 391 -0.18 -18.29 -0.74
N LEU A 392 0.60 -17.46 -1.46
CA LEU A 392 2.06 -17.41 -1.37
C LEU A 392 2.52 -16.78 -0.05
N ILE A 393 1.75 -15.82 0.48
CA ILE A 393 2.11 -15.05 1.68
C ILE A 393 1.60 -15.67 2.99
N ARG A 394 1.02 -16.87 2.91
CA ARG A 394 0.56 -17.62 4.07
C ARG A 394 1.70 -17.82 5.06
N TRP A 395 1.44 -17.50 6.32
CA TRP A 395 2.38 -17.75 7.40
C TRP A 395 2.16 -19.17 7.94
N PRO A 396 3.08 -20.14 7.71
CA PRO A 396 2.90 -21.51 8.16
C PRO A 396 2.69 -21.60 9.68
N LEU A 397 1.76 -22.45 10.10
CA LEU A 397 1.49 -22.76 11.51
C LEU A 397 2.60 -23.71 12.00
N THR A 398 3.77 -23.16 12.32
CA THR A 398 4.84 -23.85 13.05
C THR A 398 4.78 -23.50 14.51
#